data_AF-A0AA36F1V8-F1
#
_entry.id   AF-A0AA36F1V8-F1
#
_cell.length_a   1.000
_cell.length_b   1.000
_cell.length_c   1.000
_cell.angle_alpha   90.00
_cell.angle_beta   90.00
_cell.angle_gamma   90.00
#
_symmetry.space_group_name_H-M   'P 1'
#
loop_
_entity.id
_entity.type
_entity.pdbx_description
1 polymer ?
#
loop_
_entity_poly.entity_id
_entity_poly.type
_entity_poly.pdbx_seq_one_letter_code
_entity_poly.pdbx_strand_id
1 'polypeptide(L)'
;MLDGIHISWEVFDDRIMALSKEERIPDRMRNLSKEERIEKLIKKFKETGSVLDKPRSRRPKTSDETKEAVEAKVSASPKKSLRRTSTVLGVPKPTIRKMLVEEKFHRYNLQILHHLNEDDPDRRM
;
A
#
# COMPACT_ATOMS: atom_id res chain seq x y z
N MET A 1 -18.70 -48.74 24.19
CA MET A 1 -18.47 -47.30 24.36
C MET A 1 -17.05 -46.98 23.92
N LEU A 2 -16.81 -46.74 22.63
CA LEU A 2 -15.68 -45.97 22.10
C LEU A 2 -16.06 -45.63 20.66
N ASP A 3 -16.84 -44.56 20.50
CA ASP A 3 -17.21 -44.08 19.16
C ASP A 3 -15.98 -43.45 18.53
N GLY A 4 -15.40 -44.16 17.57
CA GLY A 4 -14.30 -43.68 16.74
C GLY A 4 -14.78 -42.51 15.90
N ILE A 5 -14.19 -41.34 16.14
CA ILE A 5 -14.41 -40.14 15.33
C ILE A 5 -13.83 -40.42 13.94
N HIS A 6 -14.66 -40.94 13.04
CA HIS A 6 -14.39 -40.95 11.61
C HIS A 6 -14.46 -39.51 11.10
N ILE A 7 -13.30 -38.83 11.09
CA ILE A 7 -13.16 -37.59 10.34
C ILE A 7 -13.11 -37.98 8.87
N SER A 8 -14.24 -37.83 8.17
CA SER A 8 -14.31 -37.94 6.72
C SER A 8 -13.29 -36.96 6.11
N TRP A 9 -12.36 -37.51 5.32
CA TRP A 9 -11.38 -36.74 4.55
C TRP A 9 -12.05 -35.81 3.52
N GLU A 10 -13.34 -36.02 3.22
CA GLU A 10 -14.08 -35.23 2.24
C GLU A 10 -14.37 -33.80 2.72
N VAL A 11 -14.54 -33.58 4.03
CA VAL A 11 -14.79 -32.23 4.59
C VAL A 11 -13.51 -31.39 4.68
N PHE A 12 -12.35 -32.06 4.70
CA PHE A 12 -11.04 -31.39 4.73
C PHE A 12 -10.65 -30.85 3.36
N ASP A 13 -11.04 -31.54 2.29
CA ASP A 13 -10.64 -31.22 0.92
C ASP A 13 -11.31 -29.94 0.38
N ASP A 14 -12.60 -29.72 0.63
CA ASP A 14 -13.30 -28.54 0.09
C ASP A 14 -12.85 -27.22 0.75
N ARG A 15 -12.52 -27.25 2.05
CA ARG A 15 -12.01 -26.10 2.80
C ARG A 15 -10.59 -25.72 2.39
N ILE A 16 -9.76 -26.72 2.06
CA ILE A 16 -8.40 -26.49 1.55
C ILE A 16 -8.43 -26.05 0.08
N MET A 17 -9.34 -26.59 -0.72
CA MET A 17 -9.46 -26.24 -2.13
C MET A 17 -10.04 -24.84 -2.35
N ALA A 18 -10.92 -24.35 -1.48
CA ALA A 18 -11.42 -22.97 -1.55
C ALA A 18 -10.33 -21.92 -1.24
N LEU A 19 -9.31 -22.27 -0.44
CA LEU A 19 -8.13 -21.43 -0.18
C LEU A 19 -7.11 -21.43 -1.34
N SER A 20 -7.19 -22.42 -2.25
CA SER A 20 -6.18 -22.60 -3.31
C SER A 20 -6.27 -21.60 -4.46
N LYS A 21 -7.40 -20.89 -4.63
CA LYS A 21 -7.55 -19.89 -5.72
C LYS A 21 -6.75 -18.61 -5.48
N GLU A 22 -6.50 -18.23 -4.23
CA GLU A 22 -5.65 -17.09 -3.87
C GLU A 22 -4.16 -17.46 -3.71
N GLU A 23 -3.83 -18.75 -3.55
CA GLU A 23 -2.44 -19.20 -3.36
C GLU A 23 -1.69 -19.34 -4.69
N ARG A 24 -1.49 -18.21 -5.35
CA ARG A 24 -0.53 -18.08 -6.43
C ARG A 24 0.84 -18.46 -5.87
N ILE A 25 1.29 -19.69 -6.19
CA ILE A 25 2.61 -20.21 -5.83
C ILE A 25 3.63 -19.09 -6.06
N PRO A 26 4.38 -18.65 -5.04
CA PRO A 26 5.30 -17.53 -5.20
C PRO A 26 6.26 -17.85 -6.35
N ASP A 27 6.51 -16.91 -7.26
CA ASP A 27 7.26 -17.14 -8.52
C ASP A 27 8.61 -17.88 -8.30
N ARG A 28 9.21 -17.74 -7.11
CA ARG A 28 10.44 -18.43 -6.69
C ARG A 28 10.31 -19.96 -6.50
N MET A 29 9.10 -20.53 -6.48
CA MET A 29 8.82 -21.96 -6.30
C MET A 29 8.31 -22.63 -7.57
N ARG A 30 8.26 -21.91 -8.69
CA ARG A 30 7.70 -22.40 -9.96
C ARG A 30 8.53 -23.49 -10.65
N ASN A 31 9.84 -23.51 -10.38
CA ASN A 31 10.81 -24.41 -11.00
C ASN A 31 11.31 -25.52 -10.04
N LEU A 32 10.61 -25.75 -8.94
CA LEU A 32 10.95 -26.79 -7.95
C LEU A 32 10.11 -28.04 -8.15
N SER A 33 10.68 -29.20 -7.77
CA SER A 33 9.92 -30.44 -7.65
C SER A 33 8.84 -30.32 -6.55
N LYS A 34 7.83 -31.19 -6.59
CA LYS A 34 6.75 -31.18 -5.59
C LYS A 34 7.26 -31.39 -4.17
N GLU A 35 8.22 -32.30 -4.00
CA GLU A 35 8.82 -32.65 -2.71
C GLU A 35 9.58 -31.47 -2.11
N GLU A 36 10.42 -30.80 -2.90
CA GLU A 36 11.17 -29.62 -2.47
C GLU A 36 10.27 -28.46 -2.03
N ARG A 37 9.09 -28.33 -2.65
CA ARG A 37 8.10 -27.32 -2.28
C ARG A 37 7.49 -27.62 -0.92
N ILE A 38 7.11 -28.88 -0.67
CA ILE A 38 6.56 -29.32 0.61
C ILE A 38 7.59 -29.11 1.72
N GLU A 39 8.85 -29.48 1.50
CA GLU A 39 9.93 -29.27 2.47
C GLU A 39 10.11 -27.79 2.82
N LYS A 40 10.11 -26.90 1.82
CA LYS A 40 10.22 -25.45 2.04
C LYS A 40 9.03 -24.88 2.81
N LEU A 41 7.81 -25.36 2.55
CA LEU A 41 6.62 -24.93 3.27
C LEU A 41 6.65 -25.40 4.72
N ILE A 42 7.03 -26.65 4.98
CA ILE A 42 7.20 -27.20 6.33
C ILE A 42 8.26 -26.40 7.09
N LYS A 43 9.41 -26.13 6.46
CA LYS A 43 10.47 -25.32 7.06
C LYS A 43 9.99 -23.90 7.40
N LYS A 44 9.31 -23.24 6.48
CA LYS A 44 8.73 -21.89 6.68
C LYS A 44 7.71 -21.87 7.81
N PHE A 45 6.85 -22.89 7.90
CA PHE A 45 5.88 -23.03 8.98
C PHE A 45 6.56 -23.27 10.33
N LYS A 46 7.56 -24.14 10.40
CA LYS A 46 8.35 -24.37 11.62
C LYS A 46 9.09 -23.12 12.11
N GLU A 47 9.59 -22.29 11.20
CA GLU A 47 10.31 -21.05 11.53
C GLU A 47 9.38 -19.92 11.98
N THR A 48 8.25 -19.72 11.28
CA THR A 48 7.43 -18.50 11.40
C THR A 48 6.04 -18.74 11.98
N GLY A 49 5.63 -20.00 12.16
CA GLY A 49 4.27 -20.39 12.53
C GLY A 49 3.22 -20.17 11.42
N SER A 50 3.66 -19.75 10.23
CA SER A 50 2.77 -19.37 9.12
C SER A 50 3.41 -19.70 7.77
N VAL A 51 2.56 -20.00 6.79
CA VAL A 51 2.93 -20.23 5.39
C VAL A 51 2.84 -18.93 4.56
N LEU A 52 2.37 -17.83 5.13
CA LEU A 52 2.24 -16.54 4.44
C LEU A 52 3.59 -15.97 3.99
N ASP A 53 3.61 -15.26 2.86
CA ASP A 53 4.82 -14.64 2.34
C ASP A 53 5.41 -13.63 3.33
N LYS A 54 6.73 -13.76 3.59
CA LYS A 54 7.48 -12.79 4.36
C LYS A 54 7.42 -11.44 3.63
N PRO A 55 7.29 -10.30 4.35
CA PRO A 55 7.32 -8.99 3.72
C PRO A 55 8.61 -8.87 2.91
N ARG A 56 8.46 -8.51 1.63
CA ARG A 56 9.61 -8.41 0.72
C ARG A 56 10.50 -7.27 1.19
N SER A 57 11.81 -7.50 1.23
CA SER A 57 12.79 -6.43 1.34
C SER A 57 12.54 -5.45 0.19
N ARG A 58 12.22 -4.20 0.53
CA ARG A 58 12.06 -3.10 -0.42
C ARG A 58 13.22 -2.14 -0.24
N ARG A 59 13.45 -1.30 -1.25
CA ARG A 59 14.37 -0.17 -1.13
C ARG A 59 13.98 0.64 0.12
N PRO A 60 14.95 1.06 0.96
CA PRO A 60 14.66 1.82 2.16
C PRO A 60 13.85 3.08 1.80
N LYS A 61 12.83 3.37 2.62
CA LYS A 61 12.07 4.61 2.53
C LYS A 61 12.99 5.78 2.89
N THR A 62 12.66 6.98 2.40
CA THR A 62 13.32 8.22 2.81
C THR A 62 13.30 8.33 4.34
N SER A 63 14.38 8.85 4.95
CA SER A 63 14.51 8.96 6.41
C SER A 63 13.43 9.87 6.99
N ASP A 64 13.00 9.59 8.22
CA ASP A 64 11.91 10.33 8.86
C ASP A 64 12.29 11.80 9.10
N GLU A 65 13.56 12.09 9.40
CA GLU A 65 14.10 13.46 9.49
C GLU A 65 13.85 14.29 8.22
N THR A 66 14.01 13.66 7.04
CA THR A 66 13.77 14.36 5.77
C THR A 66 12.28 14.60 5.53
N LYS A 67 11.40 13.77 6.09
CA LYS A 67 9.95 13.98 6.04
C LYS A 67 9.56 15.16 6.88
N GLU A 68 9.99 15.19 8.13
CA GLU A 68 9.72 16.29 9.04
C GLU A 68 10.23 17.63 8.47
N ALA A 69 11.42 17.65 7.88
CA ALA A 69 11.97 18.85 7.24
C ALA A 69 11.13 19.33 6.03
N VAL A 70 10.63 18.41 5.22
CA VAL A 70 9.75 18.72 4.09
C VAL A 70 8.40 19.22 4.58
N GLU A 71 7.79 18.54 5.54
CA GLU A 71 6.51 18.90 6.17
C GLU A 71 6.57 20.30 6.79
N ALA A 72 7.57 20.57 7.63
CA ALA A 72 7.78 21.87 8.25
C ALA A 72 7.97 22.98 7.21
N LYS A 73 8.65 22.69 6.10
CA LYS A 73 8.87 23.68 5.05
C LYS A 73 7.61 23.98 4.25
N VAL A 74 6.83 22.95 3.94
CA VAL A 74 5.57 23.09 3.18
C VAL A 74 4.50 23.74 4.04
N SER A 75 4.38 23.38 5.32
CA SER A 75 3.45 24.00 6.26
C SER A 75 3.75 25.49 6.48
N ALA A 76 5.04 25.86 6.60
CA ALA A 76 5.46 27.26 6.72
C ALA A 76 5.22 28.08 5.44
N SER A 77 5.10 27.45 4.27
CA SER A 77 4.97 28.16 2.99
C SER A 77 4.20 27.34 1.93
N PRO A 78 2.89 27.12 2.10
CA PRO A 78 2.11 26.19 1.29
C PRO A 78 1.95 26.64 -0.17
N LYS A 79 2.09 27.94 -0.44
CA LYS A 79 1.99 28.53 -1.79
C LYS A 79 3.27 28.38 -2.61
N LYS A 80 4.40 27.99 -2.01
CA LYS A 80 5.69 27.89 -2.71
C LYS A 80 5.74 26.65 -3.58
N SER A 81 6.46 26.75 -4.70
CA SER A 81 6.59 25.64 -5.64
C SER A 81 7.48 24.53 -5.08
N LEU A 82 7.10 23.28 -5.31
CA LEU A 82 7.89 22.10 -4.92
C LEU A 82 9.30 22.09 -5.51
N ARG A 83 9.50 22.75 -6.66
CA ARG A 83 10.83 22.92 -7.26
C ARG A 83 11.73 23.79 -6.36
N ARG A 84 11.21 24.87 -5.79
CA ARG A 84 11.95 25.71 -4.84
C ARG A 84 12.20 24.99 -3.52
N THR A 85 11.21 24.24 -3.02
CA THR A 85 11.39 23.42 -1.81
C THR A 85 12.47 22.35 -2.02
N SER A 86 12.47 21.71 -3.19
CA SER A 86 13.50 20.76 -3.61
C SER A 86 14.91 21.37 -3.62
N THR A 87 15.08 22.56 -4.19
CA THR A 87 16.40 23.23 -4.19
C THR A 87 16.86 23.64 -2.80
N VAL A 88 15.94 24.02 -1.91
CA VAL A 88 16.29 24.44 -0.54
C VAL A 88 16.66 23.25 0.35
N LEU A 89 15.95 22.13 0.20
CA LEU A 89 16.13 20.94 1.04
C LEU A 89 17.11 19.93 0.44
N GLY A 90 17.54 20.11 -0.81
CA GLY A 90 18.38 19.13 -1.54
C GLY A 90 17.65 17.82 -1.88
N VAL A 91 16.35 17.71 -1.61
CA VAL A 91 15.56 16.52 -1.87
C VAL A 91 14.95 16.60 -3.27
N PRO A 92 15.01 15.53 -4.10
CA PRO A 92 14.39 15.54 -5.41
C PRO A 92 12.88 15.83 -5.36
N LYS A 93 12.40 16.74 -6.23
CA LYS A 93 10.97 17.06 -6.41
C LYS A 93 10.04 15.83 -6.47
N PRO A 94 10.33 14.74 -7.21
CA PRO A 94 9.42 13.58 -7.24
C PRO A 94 9.31 12.89 -5.88
N THR A 95 10.36 12.90 -5.06
CA THR A 95 10.36 12.34 -3.71
C THR A 95 9.47 13.18 -2.79
N ILE A 96 9.65 14.50 -2.80
CA ILE A 96 8.78 15.44 -2.05
C ILE A 96 7.32 15.26 -2.45
N ARG A 97 7.02 15.12 -3.75
CA ARG A 97 5.64 14.89 -4.22
C ARG A 97 5.06 13.59 -3.66
N LYS A 98 5.84 12.50 -3.60
CA LYS A 98 5.38 11.23 -3.03
C LYS A 98 5.04 11.37 -1.55
N MET A 99 5.93 12.01 -0.79
CA MET A 99 5.74 12.26 0.65
C MET A 99 4.46 13.05 0.92
N LEU A 100 4.26 14.16 0.20
CA LEU A 100 3.05 14.97 0.35
C LEU A 100 1.75 14.21 0.00
N VAL A 101 1.80 13.25 -0.93
CA VAL A 101 0.64 12.40 -1.24
C VAL A 101 0.38 11.40 -0.11
N GLU A 102 1.43 10.82 0.48
CA GLU A 102 1.32 9.91 1.62
C GLU A 102 0.78 10.62 2.87
N GLU A 103 1.22 11.86 3.11
CA GLU A 103 0.78 12.74 4.20
C GLU A 103 -0.55 13.45 3.93
N LYS A 104 -1.18 13.21 2.77
CA LYS A 104 -2.47 13.81 2.36
C LYS A 104 -2.46 15.35 2.27
N PHE A 105 -1.30 15.94 1.97
CA PHE A 105 -1.20 17.36 1.62
C PHE A 105 -1.80 17.62 0.23
N HIS A 106 -3.11 17.82 0.20
CA HIS A 106 -3.83 18.19 -1.01
C HIS A 106 -3.86 19.71 -1.20
N ARG A 107 -3.77 20.14 -2.45
CA ARG A 107 -4.05 21.52 -2.79
C ARG A 107 -5.55 21.75 -2.58
N TYR A 108 -5.91 22.57 -1.60
CA TYR A 108 -7.28 23.03 -1.45
C TYR A 108 -7.61 24.01 -2.57
N ASN A 109 -8.45 23.58 -3.51
CA ASN A 109 -9.07 24.45 -4.50
C ASN A 109 -10.53 24.65 -4.07
N LEU A 110 -10.89 25.88 -3.73
CA LEU A 110 -12.29 26.22 -3.47
C LEU A 110 -13.02 26.23 -4.80
N GLN A 111 -14.06 25.41 -4.92
CA GLN A 111 -15.05 25.56 -5.98
C GLN A 111 -16.05 26.61 -5.51
N ILE A 112 -15.99 27.80 -6.11
CA ILE A 112 -16.96 28.86 -5.83
C ILE A 112 -18.15 28.60 -6.75
N LEU A 113 -19.29 28.24 -6.16
CA LEU A 113 -20.56 28.21 -6.89
C LEU A 113 -21.06 29.65 -6.95
N HIS A 114 -21.05 30.24 -8.14
CA HIS A 114 -21.67 31.55 -8.35
C HIS A 114 -23.19 31.39 -8.27
N HIS A 115 -23.84 32.16 -7.40
CA HIS A 115 -25.29 32.28 -7.42
C HIS A 115 -25.69 33.20 -8.58
N LEU A 116 -26.72 32.83 -9.33
CA LEU A 116 -27.34 33.73 -10.30
C LEU A 116 -28.30 34.64 -9.53
N ASN A 117 -28.17 35.95 -9.68
CA ASN A 117 -29.18 36.90 -9.22
C ASN A 117 -30.19 37.17 -10.34
N GLU A 118 -31.41 37.57 -9.97
CA GLU A 118 -32.45 37.97 -10.93
C GLU A 118 -32.01 39.14 -11.82
N ASP A 119 -31.12 40.02 -11.32
CA ASP A 119 -30.54 41.15 -12.06
C ASP A 119 -29.31 40.77 -12.94
N ASP A 120 -28.79 39.55 -12.85
CA ASP A 120 -27.62 39.12 -13.64
C ASP A 120 -27.83 39.09 -15.17
N PRO A 121 -28.99 38.71 -15.74
CA PRO A 121 -29.19 38.78 -17.19
C PRO A 121 -29.06 40.20 -17.73
N ASP A 122 -29.57 41.20 -17.00
CA ASP A 122 -29.55 42.60 -17.41
C ASP A 122 -28.14 43.21 -17.34
N ARG A 123 -27.29 42.73 -16.43
CA ARG A 123 -25.90 43.18 -16.26
C ARG A 123 -24.90 42.50 -17.21
N ARG A 124 -25.34 41.55 -18.03
CA ARG A 124 -24.50 40.79 -18.99
C ARG A 124 -24.54 41.33 -20.42
N MET A 125 -25.44 42.27 -20.70
CA MET A 125 -25.58 42.97 -21.99
C MET A 125 -24.85 44.31 -21.93
#